data_AF-A0AAE6TBX0-F1
#
_entry.id   AF-A0AAE6TBX0-F1
#
_cell.length_a   1.000
_cell.length_b   1.000
_cell.length_c   1.000
_cell.angle_alpha   90.00
_cell.angle_beta   90.00
_cell.angle_gamma   90.00
#
_symmetry.space_group_name_H-M   'P 1'
#
loop_
_entity.id
_entity.type
_entity.pdbx_description
1 polymer ?
#
loop_
_entity_poly.entity_id
_entity_poly.type
_entity_poly.pdbx_seq_one_letter_code
_entity_poly.pdbx_strand_id
1 'polypeptide(L)'
;MTPSFHPVPRTSSAPSGKIRRPAPAPPWTLPAAAESRPAPTREVECFSCRKNTSVPVTAVSARCGHCSAYIKLDDVILHSRTHRTKVQTCGSVTVQANADLKGLNIECRDLVLYGRASGDFLCRGVCKIKTDQHISGSISARRLVVEKKTTVLVTGVIQVENIWIQGSLEGTLTADETVTIHRHAKFLGDITARRLIIEEGGAHQGSFTRLT
;
A
#
# COMPACT_ATOMS: atom_id res chain seq x y z
N MET A 1 27.30 100.42 33.28
CA MET A 1 26.18 99.63 32.72
C MET A 1 26.78 98.50 31.90
N THR A 2 26.77 97.28 32.45
CA THR A 2 27.35 96.05 31.87
C THR A 2 26.38 95.41 30.87
N PRO A 3 26.83 94.98 29.68
CA PRO A 3 25.94 94.33 28.71
C PRO A 3 25.73 92.86 29.07
N SER A 4 24.46 92.48 29.26
CA SER A 4 24.06 91.09 29.47
C SER A 4 24.10 90.33 28.14
N PHE A 5 25.02 89.36 28.04
CA PHE A 5 25.06 88.35 27.00
C PHE A 5 23.84 87.43 27.13
N HIS A 6 23.01 87.37 26.10
CA HIS A 6 22.06 86.27 25.92
C HIS A 6 22.49 85.41 24.73
N PRO A 7 22.74 84.11 24.90
CA PRO A 7 23.06 83.22 23.79
C PRO A 7 21.82 82.98 22.92
N VAL A 8 21.96 83.19 21.61
CA VAL A 8 20.93 82.88 20.61
C VAL A 8 20.77 81.35 20.51
N PRO A 9 19.54 80.79 20.55
CA PRO A 9 19.32 79.37 20.36
C PRO A 9 19.78 78.91 18.96
N ARG A 10 20.51 77.80 18.88
CA ARG A 10 20.80 77.14 17.60
C ARG A 10 19.51 76.55 17.04
N THR A 11 19.00 77.10 15.95
CA THR A 11 17.95 76.48 15.15
C THR A 11 18.58 75.42 14.24
N SER A 12 18.37 74.13 14.50
CA SER A 12 18.69 73.08 13.53
C SER A 12 17.53 72.93 12.55
N SER A 13 17.78 73.06 11.25
CA SER A 13 16.80 72.92 10.16
C SER A 13 16.53 71.47 9.74
N ALA A 14 16.96 70.47 10.51
CA ALA A 14 16.68 69.07 10.18
C ALA A 14 15.27 68.69 10.68
N PRO A 15 14.36 68.22 9.80
CA PRO A 15 13.12 67.62 10.26
C PRO A 15 13.48 66.40 11.12
N SER A 16 12.95 66.36 12.34
CA SER A 16 13.05 65.18 13.21
C SER A 16 12.44 64.00 12.47
N GLY A 17 13.30 63.19 11.84
CA GLY A 17 12.94 61.98 11.14
C GLY A 17 12.35 61.01 12.13
N LYS A 18 11.02 61.05 12.31
CA LYS A 18 10.31 59.98 12.99
C LYS A 18 10.52 58.74 12.14
N ILE A 19 11.46 57.89 12.54
CA ILE A 19 11.56 56.53 12.03
C ILE A 19 10.25 55.86 12.45
N ARG A 20 9.26 55.86 11.54
CA ARG A 20 8.07 55.03 11.69
C ARG A 20 8.57 53.59 11.62
N ARG A 21 8.83 52.98 12.77
CA ARG A 21 8.91 51.52 12.84
C ARG A 21 7.54 51.01 12.35
N PRO A 22 7.47 50.19 11.30
CA PRO A 22 6.20 49.56 10.95
C PRO A 22 5.68 48.84 12.19
N ALA A 23 4.38 49.03 12.48
CA ALA A 23 3.75 48.38 13.62
C ALA A 23 3.98 46.87 13.52
N PRO A 24 4.31 46.18 14.64
CA PRO A 24 4.44 44.73 14.61
C PRO A 24 3.13 44.14 14.10
N ALA A 25 3.23 43.26 13.11
CA ALA A 25 2.06 42.58 12.56
C ALA A 25 1.29 41.91 13.71
N PRO A 26 -0.06 41.98 13.70
CA PRO A 26 -0.84 41.40 14.77
C PRO A 26 -0.53 39.91 14.96
N PRO A 27 -0.68 39.35 16.18
CA PRO A 27 -0.32 37.97 16.47
C PRO A 27 -1.10 36.91 15.66
N TRP A 28 -2.17 37.32 14.98
CA TRP A 28 -3.01 36.48 14.12
C TRP A 28 -2.66 36.56 12.63
N THR A 29 -1.61 37.28 12.24
CA THR A 29 -1.14 37.28 10.85
C THR A 29 -0.43 35.96 10.58
N LEU A 30 -1.07 35.07 9.80
CA LEU A 30 -0.41 33.88 9.28
C LEU A 30 0.80 34.33 8.45
N PRO A 31 2.00 33.77 8.65
CA PRO A 31 3.15 34.08 7.79
C PRO A 31 2.79 33.80 6.34
N ALA A 32 3.32 34.62 5.42
CA ALA A 32 3.16 34.43 3.98
C ALA A 32 3.43 32.96 3.66
N ALA A 33 2.42 32.28 3.10
CA ALA A 33 2.42 30.85 2.87
C ALA A 33 3.72 30.46 2.18
N ALA A 34 4.61 29.79 2.91
CA ALA A 34 5.76 29.13 2.34
C ALA A 34 5.21 28.24 1.23
N GLU A 35 5.69 28.48 0.00
CA GLU A 35 5.20 27.86 -1.22
C GLU A 35 5.11 26.34 -1.02
N SER A 36 3.90 25.86 -0.77
CA SER A 36 3.68 24.50 -0.31
C SER A 36 3.89 23.60 -1.52
N ARG A 37 5.00 22.86 -1.53
CA ARG A 37 5.20 21.78 -2.50
C ARG A 37 3.93 20.92 -2.54
N PRO A 38 3.37 20.64 -3.73
CA PRO A 38 2.23 19.74 -3.84
C PRO A 38 2.55 18.45 -3.10
N ALA A 39 1.63 18.01 -2.24
CA ALA A 39 1.81 16.75 -1.53
C ALA A 39 2.00 15.64 -2.58
N PRO A 40 2.97 14.72 -2.38
CA PRO A 40 3.16 13.63 -3.30
C PRO A 40 1.86 12.84 -3.43
N THR A 41 1.48 12.53 -4.67
CA THR A 41 0.30 11.73 -4.98
C THR A 41 0.69 10.31 -5.36
N ARG A 42 -0.25 9.39 -5.21
CA ARG A 42 -0.17 8.00 -5.66
C ARG A 42 -1.43 7.63 -6.42
N GLU A 43 -1.29 6.77 -7.41
CA GLU A 43 -2.44 6.19 -8.10
C GLU A 43 -3.03 5.03 -7.30
N VAL A 44 -4.35 5.02 -7.16
CA VAL A 44 -5.08 3.91 -6.54
C VAL A 44 -6.20 3.46 -7.47
N GLU A 45 -6.38 2.15 -7.61
CA GLU A 45 -7.47 1.59 -8.39
C GLU A 45 -8.75 1.51 -7.54
N CYS A 46 -9.87 2.01 -8.08
CA CYS A 46 -11.16 1.91 -7.43
C CYS A 46 -11.70 0.47 -7.47
N PHE A 47 -12.23 -0.01 -6.33
CA PHE A 47 -12.84 -1.34 -6.26
C PHE A 47 -14.15 -1.49 -7.02
N SER A 48 -14.90 -0.41 -7.22
CA SER A 48 -16.18 -0.46 -7.95
C SER A 48 -16.02 -0.36 -9.46
N CYS A 49 -15.20 0.58 -9.95
CA CYS A 49 -15.13 0.88 -11.39
C CYS A 49 -13.79 0.55 -12.05
N ARG A 50 -12.82 0.00 -11.30
CA ARG A 50 -11.49 -0.43 -11.80
C ARG A 50 -10.66 0.66 -12.46
N LYS A 51 -11.03 1.93 -12.28
CA LYS A 51 -10.28 3.09 -12.78
C LYS A 51 -9.34 3.61 -11.71
N ASN A 52 -8.19 4.09 -12.16
CA ASN A 52 -7.20 4.74 -11.33
C ASN A 52 -7.68 6.13 -10.92
N THR A 53 -7.34 6.52 -9.70
CA THR A 53 -7.57 7.86 -9.17
C THR A 53 -6.30 8.31 -8.44
N SER A 54 -5.86 9.52 -8.74
CA SER A 54 -4.72 10.13 -8.05
C SER A 54 -5.16 10.62 -6.67
N VAL A 55 -4.48 10.14 -5.63
CA VAL A 55 -4.79 10.48 -4.23
C VAL A 55 -3.51 10.93 -3.52
N PRO A 56 -3.57 11.90 -2.62
CA PRO A 56 -2.40 12.25 -1.79
C PRO A 56 -1.89 11.02 -1.03
N VAL A 57 -0.58 10.88 -0.89
CA VAL A 57 0.03 9.75 -0.18
C VAL A 57 -0.44 9.70 1.29
N THR A 58 -0.72 10.85 1.90
CA THR A 58 -1.22 10.99 3.28
C THR A 58 -2.73 10.73 3.42
N ALA A 59 -3.45 10.47 2.32
CA ALA A 59 -4.89 10.22 2.37
C ALA A 59 -5.22 8.85 2.97
N VAL A 60 -6.08 8.87 3.99
CA VAL A 60 -6.68 7.72 4.71
C VAL A 60 -7.89 7.17 3.94
N SER A 61 -8.56 8.04 3.19
CA SER A 61 -9.63 7.69 2.28
C SER A 61 -9.65 8.62 1.07
N ALA A 62 -10.32 8.17 0.01
CA ALA A 62 -10.53 8.96 -1.18
C ALA A 62 -11.89 8.68 -1.78
N ARG A 63 -12.36 9.63 -2.60
CA ARG A 63 -13.51 9.41 -3.47
C ARG A 63 -13.01 9.14 -4.87
N CYS A 64 -13.51 8.08 -5.50
CA CYS A 64 -13.18 7.79 -6.89
C CYS A 64 -13.59 8.97 -7.78
N GLY A 65 -12.69 9.45 -8.65
CA GLY A 65 -12.99 10.54 -9.58
C GLY A 65 -13.97 10.16 -10.69
N HIS A 66 -14.21 8.85 -10.90
CA HIS A 66 -15.07 8.37 -11.98
C HIS A 66 -16.46 7.93 -11.52
N CYS A 67 -16.56 7.12 -10.46
CA CYS A 67 -17.82 6.56 -9.97
C CYS A 67 -18.26 7.11 -8.62
N SER A 68 -17.51 8.05 -8.04
CA SER A 68 -17.79 8.65 -6.72
C SER A 68 -17.84 7.67 -5.54
N ALA A 69 -17.44 6.41 -5.74
CA ALA A 69 -17.36 5.42 -4.67
C ALA A 69 -16.33 5.82 -3.61
N TYR A 70 -16.61 5.49 -2.35
CA TYR A 70 -15.73 5.76 -1.23
C TYR A 70 -14.66 4.67 -1.10
N ILE A 71 -13.40 5.06 -1.26
CA ILE A 71 -12.23 4.18 -1.24
C ILE A 71 -11.52 4.30 0.10
N LYS A 72 -11.44 3.19 0.84
CA LYS A 72 -10.59 3.08 2.03
C LYS A 72 -9.15 2.87 1.58
N LEU A 73 -8.24 3.71 2.08
CA LEU A 73 -6.82 3.65 1.71
C LEU A 73 -5.94 3.09 2.83
N ASP A 74 -6.52 2.86 4.00
CA ASP A 74 -5.84 2.39 5.20
C ASP A 74 -5.39 0.94 5.12
N ASP A 75 -4.26 0.69 5.76
CA ASP A 75 -3.78 -0.66 6.02
C ASP A 75 -4.64 -1.31 7.11
N VAL A 76 -4.96 -2.60 6.93
CA VAL A 76 -5.83 -3.34 7.86
C VAL A 76 -5.06 -4.51 8.44
N ILE A 77 -4.99 -4.57 9.77
CA ILE A 77 -4.39 -5.70 10.48
C ILE A 77 -5.51 -6.58 11.03
N LEU A 78 -5.57 -7.81 10.53
CA LEU A 78 -6.53 -8.82 10.97
C LEU A 78 -5.92 -9.62 12.12
N HIS A 79 -6.61 -9.57 13.25
CA HIS A 79 -6.29 -10.30 14.47
C HIS A 79 -7.23 -11.51 14.62
N SER A 80 -6.90 -12.44 15.49
CA SER A 80 -7.72 -13.65 15.78
C SER A 80 -9.19 -13.34 16.13
N ARG A 81 -9.45 -12.22 16.83
CA ARG A 81 -10.79 -11.77 17.24
C ARG A 81 -11.53 -10.98 16.16
N THR A 82 -11.02 -10.98 14.92
CA THR A 82 -11.65 -10.20 13.85
C THR A 82 -12.83 -10.96 13.29
N HIS A 83 -14.04 -10.50 13.62
CA HIS A 83 -15.29 -11.09 13.13
C HIS A 83 -15.71 -10.59 11.73
N ARG A 84 -14.88 -9.78 11.06
CA ARG A 84 -15.20 -9.25 9.74
C ARG A 84 -15.04 -10.36 8.71
N THR A 85 -16.12 -10.69 8.01
CA THR A 85 -16.11 -11.64 6.89
C THR A 85 -15.65 -10.97 5.59
N LYS A 86 -15.86 -9.66 5.44
CA LYS A 86 -15.47 -8.91 4.23
C LYS A 86 -14.52 -7.76 4.58
N VAL A 87 -13.40 -7.69 3.87
CA VAL A 87 -12.37 -6.65 4.04
C VAL A 87 -12.06 -6.08 2.66
N GLN A 88 -12.41 -4.82 2.43
CA GLN A 88 -12.08 -4.12 1.19
C GLN A 88 -11.26 -2.86 1.51
N THR A 89 -10.05 -2.79 1.00
CA THR A 89 -9.15 -1.64 1.14
C THR A 89 -8.26 -1.49 -0.09
N CYS A 90 -7.77 -0.30 -0.39
CA CYS A 90 -6.69 -0.10 -1.37
C CYS A 90 -5.31 0.04 -0.68
N GLY A 91 -5.28 -0.15 0.64
CA GLY A 91 -4.07 -0.36 1.41
C GLY A 91 -3.62 -1.82 1.43
N SER A 92 -2.74 -2.12 2.36
CA SER A 92 -2.18 -3.44 2.61
C SER A 92 -2.93 -4.15 3.75
N VAL A 93 -3.23 -5.43 3.58
CA VAL A 93 -3.85 -6.26 4.61
C VAL A 93 -2.81 -7.20 5.20
N THR A 94 -2.71 -7.24 6.53
CA THR A 94 -1.81 -8.15 7.23
C THR A 94 -2.62 -9.04 8.17
N VAL A 95 -2.56 -10.36 7.96
CA VAL A 95 -3.12 -11.34 8.90
C VAL A 95 -2.03 -11.71 9.89
N GLN A 96 -2.27 -11.48 11.18
CA GLN A 96 -1.31 -11.82 12.23
C GLN A 96 -1.14 -13.34 12.42
N ALA A 97 0.02 -13.76 12.92
CA ALA A 97 0.36 -15.18 13.11
C ALA A 97 -0.63 -15.96 13.98
N ASN A 98 -1.20 -15.30 14.98
CA ASN A 98 -2.13 -15.84 15.96
C ASN A 98 -3.60 -15.81 15.47
N ALA A 99 -3.84 -15.38 14.22
CA ALA A 99 -5.16 -15.38 13.62
C ALA A 99 -5.44 -16.71 12.89
N ASP A 100 -6.65 -17.23 13.10
CA ASP A 100 -7.22 -18.36 12.35
C ASP A 100 -8.61 -17.93 11.86
N LEU A 101 -8.66 -17.39 10.65
CA LEU A 101 -9.86 -16.76 10.10
C LEU A 101 -10.37 -17.57 8.93
N LYS A 102 -11.67 -17.89 8.95
CA LYS A 102 -12.34 -18.69 7.91
C LYS A 102 -13.47 -17.89 7.27
N GLY A 103 -13.74 -18.16 5.99
CA GLY A 103 -14.82 -17.50 5.24
C GLY A 103 -14.56 -16.01 4.99
N LEU A 104 -13.29 -15.64 4.80
CA LEU A 104 -12.92 -14.25 4.50
C LEU A 104 -13.07 -13.96 3.00
N ASN A 105 -13.54 -12.76 2.68
CA ASN A 105 -13.45 -12.17 1.35
C ASN A 105 -12.63 -10.90 1.46
N ILE A 106 -11.36 -10.98 1.04
CA ILE A 106 -10.40 -9.87 1.13
C ILE A 106 -10.16 -9.32 -0.27
N GLU A 107 -10.46 -8.05 -0.46
CA GLU A 107 -10.04 -7.27 -1.64
C GLU A 107 -9.05 -6.20 -1.19
N CYS A 108 -7.79 -6.33 -1.58
CA CYS A 108 -6.74 -5.41 -1.16
C CYS A 108 -5.74 -5.09 -2.27
N ARG A 109 -4.83 -4.14 -2.01
CA ARG A 109 -3.68 -3.96 -2.88
C ARG A 109 -2.65 -5.05 -2.61
N ASP A 110 -2.13 -5.09 -1.40
CA ASP A 110 -1.11 -6.06 -0.98
C ASP A 110 -1.60 -6.86 0.22
N LEU A 111 -1.28 -8.16 0.27
CA LEU A 111 -1.68 -9.07 1.34
C LEU A 111 -0.45 -9.77 1.91
N VAL A 112 -0.35 -9.82 3.23
CA VAL A 112 0.67 -10.62 3.93
C VAL A 112 0.01 -11.52 4.96
N LEU A 113 0.19 -12.83 4.80
CA LEU A 113 -0.38 -13.86 5.66
C LEU A 113 0.70 -14.41 6.60
N TYR A 114 0.72 -13.91 7.84
CA TYR A 114 1.51 -14.52 8.92
C TYR A 114 0.75 -15.62 9.65
N GLY A 115 -0.59 -15.55 9.68
CA GLY A 115 -1.47 -16.56 10.28
C GLY A 115 -2.27 -17.33 9.25
N ARG A 116 -3.21 -18.15 9.74
CA ARG A 116 -4.11 -18.93 8.88
C ARG A 116 -5.29 -18.08 8.45
N ALA A 117 -5.48 -17.98 7.14
CA ALA A 117 -6.66 -17.35 6.57
C ALA A 117 -7.23 -18.25 5.47
N SER A 118 -8.55 -18.40 5.46
CA SER A 118 -9.25 -19.15 4.44
C SER A 118 -10.43 -18.36 3.87
N GLY A 119 -10.58 -18.42 2.55
CA GLY A 119 -11.63 -17.76 1.78
C GLY A 119 -11.09 -17.22 0.46
N ASP A 120 -11.75 -16.21 -0.10
CA ASP A 120 -11.40 -15.61 -1.38
C ASP A 120 -10.49 -14.38 -1.19
N PHE A 121 -9.35 -14.40 -1.86
CA PHE A 121 -8.34 -13.35 -1.78
C PHE A 121 -8.14 -12.71 -3.15
N LEU A 122 -8.54 -11.44 -3.28
CA LEU A 122 -8.33 -10.61 -4.46
C LEU A 122 -7.31 -9.51 -4.15
N CYS A 123 -6.08 -9.72 -4.57
CA CYS A 123 -4.97 -8.80 -4.38
C CYS A 123 -4.61 -8.13 -5.71
N ARG A 124 -4.57 -6.81 -5.77
CA ARG A 124 -4.15 -6.11 -7.00
C ARG A 124 -2.64 -6.02 -7.17
N GLY A 125 -1.89 -6.32 -6.13
CA GLY A 125 -0.44 -6.21 -6.08
C GLY A 125 0.17 -7.52 -5.62
N VAL A 126 0.85 -7.48 -4.47
CA VAL A 126 1.62 -8.62 -3.97
C VAL A 126 0.87 -9.36 -2.87
N CYS A 127 0.72 -10.68 -3.02
CA CYS A 127 0.31 -11.58 -1.97
C CYS A 127 1.52 -12.38 -1.46
N LYS A 128 1.80 -12.32 -0.16
CA LYS A 128 2.91 -13.04 0.49
C LYS A 128 2.38 -14.00 1.54
N ILE A 129 2.75 -15.27 1.43
CA ILE A 129 2.37 -16.32 2.37
C ILE A 129 3.60 -16.75 3.16
N LYS A 130 3.53 -16.59 4.49
CA LYS A 130 4.66 -16.79 5.40
C LYS A 130 4.46 -17.92 6.42
N THR A 131 3.30 -18.57 6.40
CA THR A 131 2.97 -19.66 7.32
C THR A 131 2.28 -20.79 6.58
N ASP A 132 2.38 -21.98 7.16
CA ASP A 132 1.63 -23.15 6.74
C ASP A 132 0.14 -22.90 6.90
N GLN A 133 -0.62 -23.12 5.83
CA GLN A 133 -2.07 -22.94 5.86
C GLN A 133 -2.79 -23.64 4.73
N HIS A 134 -4.06 -23.94 4.99
CA HIS A 134 -5.01 -24.43 4.00
C HIS A 134 -5.95 -23.30 3.60
N ILE A 135 -5.94 -22.95 2.32
CA ILE A 135 -6.78 -21.91 1.75
C ILE A 135 -7.91 -22.61 0.98
N SER A 136 -9.10 -22.62 1.58
CA SER A 136 -10.33 -23.07 0.93
C SER A 136 -11.01 -21.88 0.26
N GLY A 137 -10.56 -21.56 -0.95
CA GLY A 137 -11.10 -20.47 -1.76
C GLY A 137 -10.18 -20.13 -2.93
N SER A 138 -10.54 -19.09 -3.68
CA SER A 138 -9.77 -18.62 -4.83
C SER A 138 -8.73 -17.58 -4.44
N ILE A 139 -7.57 -17.61 -5.10
CA ILE A 139 -6.51 -16.61 -4.91
C ILE A 139 -6.27 -15.93 -6.24
N SER A 140 -6.52 -14.63 -6.29
CA SER A 140 -6.18 -13.77 -7.43
C SER A 140 -5.18 -12.72 -7.00
N ALA A 141 -4.00 -12.69 -7.63
CA ALA A 141 -2.97 -11.69 -7.32
C ALA A 141 -2.09 -11.37 -8.53
N ARG A 142 -1.64 -10.13 -8.72
CA ARG A 142 -0.59 -9.90 -9.74
C ARG A 142 0.66 -10.70 -9.44
N ARG A 143 1.02 -10.79 -8.17
CA ARG A 143 2.27 -11.40 -7.74
C ARG A 143 2.08 -12.21 -6.48
N LEU A 144 2.34 -13.51 -6.54
CA LEU A 144 2.27 -14.40 -5.38
C LEU A 144 3.66 -14.85 -4.96
N VAL A 145 3.94 -14.80 -3.65
CA VAL A 145 5.19 -15.27 -3.05
C VAL A 145 4.86 -16.25 -1.95
N VAL A 146 5.35 -17.48 -2.08
CA VAL A 146 5.30 -18.49 -1.02
C VAL A 146 6.69 -18.57 -0.41
N GLU A 147 6.80 -18.28 0.88
CA GLU A 147 8.08 -18.20 1.59
C GLU A 147 8.74 -19.59 1.78
N LYS A 148 10.02 -19.59 2.13
CA LYS A 148 10.76 -20.82 2.44
C LYS A 148 10.17 -21.49 3.67
N LYS A 149 10.22 -22.83 3.70
CA LYS A 149 9.72 -23.66 4.81
C LYS A 149 8.21 -23.50 5.09
N THR A 150 7.44 -22.97 4.14
CA THR A 150 5.98 -22.91 4.26
C THR A 150 5.33 -23.94 3.35
N THR A 151 4.29 -24.61 3.84
CA THR A 151 3.45 -25.55 3.11
C THR A 151 2.05 -24.96 2.96
N VAL A 152 1.67 -24.69 1.72
CA VAL A 152 0.38 -24.07 1.40
C VAL A 152 -0.43 -25.04 0.55
N LEU A 153 -1.62 -25.38 1.02
CA LEU A 153 -2.59 -26.16 0.27
C LEU A 153 -3.72 -25.23 -0.17
N VAL A 154 -3.96 -25.13 -1.47
CA VAL A 154 -5.05 -24.33 -2.04
C VAL A 154 -6.02 -25.27 -2.75
N THR A 155 -7.25 -25.32 -2.25
CA THR A 155 -8.30 -26.16 -2.86
C THR A 155 -9.04 -25.46 -3.99
N GLY A 156 -8.99 -24.13 -4.05
CA GLY A 156 -9.55 -23.37 -5.16
C GLY A 156 -8.55 -23.10 -6.28
N VAL A 157 -8.94 -22.20 -7.19
CA VAL A 157 -8.11 -21.80 -8.32
C VAL A 157 -7.15 -20.68 -7.90
N ILE A 158 -5.88 -20.80 -8.28
CA ILE A 158 -4.87 -19.75 -8.13
C ILE A 158 -4.70 -19.05 -9.48
N GLN A 159 -5.04 -17.78 -9.58
CA GLN A 159 -4.89 -16.94 -10.77
C GLN A 159 -3.92 -15.81 -10.51
N VAL A 160 -2.77 -15.81 -11.17
CA VAL A 160 -1.73 -14.81 -10.92
C VAL A 160 -1.04 -14.35 -12.18
N GLU A 161 -0.42 -13.17 -12.20
CA GLU A 161 0.45 -12.81 -13.35
C GLU A 161 1.82 -13.50 -13.18
N ASN A 162 2.44 -13.34 -12.00
CA ASN A 162 3.75 -13.89 -11.66
C ASN A 162 3.73 -14.59 -10.30
N ILE A 163 4.51 -15.67 -10.16
CA ILE A 163 4.61 -16.40 -8.89
C ILE A 163 6.03 -16.86 -8.59
N TRP A 164 6.43 -16.72 -7.32
CA TRP A 164 7.66 -17.26 -6.77
C TRP A 164 7.36 -18.23 -5.64
N ILE A 165 7.75 -19.48 -5.83
CA ILE A 165 7.51 -20.57 -4.89
C ILE A 165 8.84 -20.93 -4.26
N GLN A 166 9.01 -20.63 -2.98
CA GLN A 166 10.21 -21.01 -2.20
C GLN A 166 9.96 -22.14 -1.19
N GLY A 167 8.70 -22.49 -0.96
CA GLY A 167 8.26 -23.55 -0.06
C GLY A 167 7.59 -24.71 -0.81
N SER A 168 6.57 -25.29 -0.20
CA SER A 168 5.69 -26.28 -0.81
C SER A 168 4.34 -25.65 -1.12
N LEU A 169 3.87 -25.78 -2.36
CA LEU A 169 2.55 -25.30 -2.77
C LEU A 169 1.81 -26.43 -3.49
N GLU A 170 0.56 -26.67 -3.07
CA GLU A 170 -0.32 -27.65 -3.68
C GLU A 170 -1.60 -26.98 -4.17
N GLY A 171 -2.00 -27.27 -5.41
CA GLY A 171 -3.23 -26.76 -6.02
C GLY A 171 -3.13 -26.57 -7.53
N THR A 172 -4.21 -26.06 -8.14
CA THR A 172 -4.25 -25.71 -9.56
C THR A 172 -3.84 -24.26 -9.77
N LEU A 173 -2.76 -24.06 -10.51
CA LEU A 173 -2.15 -22.75 -10.75
C LEU A 173 -2.31 -22.31 -12.21
N THR A 174 -2.88 -21.13 -12.41
CA THR A 174 -2.90 -20.42 -13.68
C THR A 174 -2.11 -19.14 -13.53
N ALA A 175 -1.01 -19.03 -14.28
CA ALA A 175 -0.16 -17.84 -14.29
C ALA A 175 -0.09 -17.21 -15.68
N ASP A 176 -0.42 -15.92 -15.80
CA ASP A 176 -0.47 -15.25 -17.11
C ASP A 176 0.92 -15.04 -17.73
N GLU A 177 1.98 -14.95 -16.90
CA GLU A 177 3.35 -14.72 -17.36
C GLU A 177 4.31 -15.83 -16.92
N THR A 178 4.90 -15.69 -15.73
CA THR A 178 6.04 -16.53 -15.29
C THR A 178 5.77 -17.21 -13.96
N VAL A 179 6.03 -18.51 -13.92
CA VAL A 179 6.08 -19.33 -12.72
C VAL A 179 7.54 -19.65 -12.40
N THR A 180 8.00 -19.30 -11.20
CA THR A 180 9.36 -19.58 -10.73
C THR A 180 9.32 -20.47 -9.49
N ILE A 181 9.82 -21.69 -9.64
CA ILE A 181 10.03 -22.64 -8.54
C ILE A 181 11.49 -22.51 -8.11
N HIS A 182 11.71 -22.01 -6.89
CA HIS A 182 13.05 -21.80 -6.34
C HIS A 182 13.70 -23.12 -5.88
N ARG A 183 14.99 -23.04 -5.52
CA ARG A 183 15.76 -24.19 -5.00
C ARG A 183 15.06 -24.86 -3.80
N HIS A 184 14.95 -26.19 -3.85
CA HIS A 184 14.29 -27.03 -2.86
C HIS A 184 12.78 -26.77 -2.65
N ALA A 185 12.15 -25.96 -3.50
CA ALA A 185 10.71 -25.77 -3.49
C ALA A 185 10.00 -26.95 -4.16
N LYS A 186 8.77 -27.23 -3.73
CA LYS A 186 7.93 -28.31 -4.28
C LYS A 186 6.61 -27.73 -4.73
N PHE A 187 6.20 -28.07 -5.94
CA PHE A 187 4.86 -27.79 -6.43
C PHE A 187 4.15 -29.10 -6.78
N LEU A 188 2.94 -29.28 -6.27
CA LEU A 188 2.08 -30.42 -6.53
C LEU A 188 0.75 -29.95 -7.13
N GLY A 189 0.44 -30.40 -8.34
CA GLY A 189 -0.77 -30.03 -9.06
C GLY A 189 -0.47 -29.55 -10.48
N ASP A 190 -1.50 -29.05 -11.15
CA ASP A 190 -1.39 -28.63 -12.54
C ASP A 190 -1.00 -27.14 -12.65
N ILE A 191 -0.05 -26.86 -13.54
CA ILE A 191 0.41 -25.50 -13.85
C ILE A 191 0.01 -25.16 -15.27
N THR A 192 -0.66 -24.01 -15.42
CA THR A 192 -0.95 -23.40 -16.71
C THR A 192 -0.24 -22.05 -16.77
N ALA A 193 0.81 -21.90 -17.60
CA ALA A 193 1.57 -20.65 -17.67
C ALA A 193 2.27 -20.40 -19.01
N ARG A 194 2.62 -19.15 -19.32
CA ARG A 194 3.43 -18.84 -20.52
C ARG A 194 4.87 -19.31 -20.38
N ARG A 195 5.46 -19.13 -19.20
CA ARG A 195 6.84 -19.48 -18.87
C ARG A 195 6.94 -20.16 -17.51
N LEU A 196 7.67 -21.28 -17.46
CA LEU A 196 8.01 -21.99 -16.24
C LEU A 196 9.53 -22.01 -16.06
N ILE A 197 10.01 -21.61 -14.89
CA ILE A 197 11.42 -21.60 -14.48
C ILE A 197 11.53 -22.45 -13.22
N ILE A 198 12.33 -23.51 -13.28
CA ILE A 198 12.61 -24.39 -12.13
C ILE A 198 14.10 -24.26 -11.83
N GLU A 199 14.41 -23.77 -10.64
CA GLU A 199 15.79 -23.71 -10.14
C GLU A 199 16.28 -25.09 -9.67
N GLU A 200 17.59 -25.21 -9.50
CA GLU A 200 18.23 -26.45 -9.07
C GLU A 200 17.64 -27.00 -7.76
N GLY A 201 17.18 -28.25 -7.80
CA GLY A 201 16.52 -28.92 -6.67
C GLY A 201 15.04 -28.54 -6.47
N GLY A 202 14.45 -27.72 -7.35
CA GLY A 202 13.01 -27.53 -7.42
C GLY A 202 12.32 -28.76 -8.00
N ALA A 203 11.17 -29.15 -7.44
CA ALA A 203 10.37 -30.28 -7.91
C ALA A 203 8.96 -29.83 -8.32
N HIS A 204 8.49 -30.37 -9.43
CA HIS A 204 7.14 -30.18 -9.94
C HIS A 204 6.51 -31.54 -10.21
N GLN A 205 5.33 -31.79 -9.65
CA GLN A 205 4.56 -33.01 -9.89
C GLN A 205 3.14 -32.65 -10.31
N GLY A 206 2.82 -32.91 -11.58
CA GLY A 206 1.52 -32.63 -12.19
C GLY A 206 1.66 -32.30 -13.66
N SER A 207 0.57 -31.86 -14.30
CA SER A 207 0.60 -31.47 -15.70
C SER A 207 1.05 -30.02 -15.87
N PHE A 208 1.90 -29.76 -16.87
CA PHE A 208 2.22 -28.40 -17.28
C PHE A 208 1.60 -28.11 -18.64
N THR A 209 0.71 -27.12 -18.70
CA THR A 209 0.12 -26.61 -19.93
C THR A 209 0.68 -25.23 -20.24
N ARG A 210 1.29 -25.09 -21.41
CA ARG A 210 1.82 -23.79 -21.83
C ARG A 210 0.71 -22.91 -22.40
N LEU A 211 0.53 -21.72 -21.86
CA LEU A 211 -0.33 -20.69 -22.48
C LEU A 211 0.34 -20.13 -23.72
N THR A 212 -0.38 -20.15 -24.84
CA THR A 212 0.01 -19.54 -26.11
C THR A 212 -0.12 -18.03 -26.08
#